data_AF-A0AAV0J6R7-F1
#
_entry.id   AF-A0AAV0J6R7-F1
#
_cell.length_a   1.000
_cell.length_b   1.000
_cell.length_c   1.000
_cell.angle_alpha   90.00
_cell.angle_beta   90.00
_cell.angle_gamma   90.00
#
_symmetry.space_group_name_H-M   'P 1'
#
loop_
_entity.id
_entity.type
_entity.pdbx_description
1 polymer ?
#
loop_
_entity_poly.entity_id
_entity_poly.type
_entity_poly.pdbx_seq_one_letter_code
_entity_poly.pdbx_strand_id
1 'polypeptide(L)'
;MARGLKKHLKRLNAPKHWMLDKLGGAFAPKPSSGPHKSRECLPLVLILRNRLKYALTYSEVQAILMQRHVMVDNKVRTDKTFPAGFMDVVSIPKTNENFRLLYDTKGRFRLHSLRDEEAKFKLCKVRTIQFGQKGIPYLNTYDGRTIRYPDPLIKPNDTIKLDLETSKIVDFIKFDVGNVVMVTGGRNRGRVGVIKNREKHKGSFETVHIQDSQGHEFATRLGNVFTIGKGTKPWVSSSLSSRRQRGGLLLLRQLLKEFGSKTDVSAVLHYRRMNVCPS
;
A
#
# COMPACT_ATOMS: atom_id res chain seq x y z
N MET A 1 -23.58 -23.80 2.75
CA MET A 1 -22.63 -24.86 3.16
C MET A 1 -21.40 -24.25 3.81
N ALA A 2 -21.05 -24.68 5.03
CA ALA A 2 -20.04 -24.07 5.89
C ALA A 2 -18.71 -24.86 5.96
N ARG A 3 -18.46 -25.79 5.04
CA ARG A 3 -17.30 -26.69 5.09
C ARG A 3 -16.37 -26.49 3.90
N GLY A 4 -15.07 -26.41 4.16
CA GLY A 4 -14.01 -26.32 3.16
C GLY A 4 -13.61 -24.90 2.71
N LEU A 5 -12.61 -24.85 1.82
CA LEU A 5 -12.08 -23.61 1.26
C LEU A 5 -13.14 -22.94 0.35
N LYS A 6 -13.69 -21.81 0.79
CA LYS A 6 -14.71 -21.05 0.04
C LYS A 6 -14.13 -20.49 -1.25
N LYS A 7 -14.49 -20.99 -2.42
CA LYS A 7 -13.94 -20.52 -3.71
C LYS A 7 -14.43 -19.14 -4.16
N HIS A 8 -15.56 -18.67 -3.64
CA HIS A 8 -16.18 -17.41 -4.06
C HIS A 8 -16.10 -16.32 -2.99
N LEU A 9 -16.05 -15.07 -3.45
CA LEU A 9 -16.13 -13.88 -2.59
C LEU A 9 -17.34 -13.06 -3.02
N LYS A 10 -18.31 -12.87 -2.11
CA LYS A 10 -19.44 -11.98 -2.35
C LYS A 10 -18.96 -10.53 -2.37
N ARG A 11 -19.49 -9.72 -3.27
CA ARG A 11 -19.04 -8.33 -3.47
C ARG A 11 -19.21 -7.46 -2.23
N LEU A 12 -20.32 -7.65 -1.50
CA LEU A 12 -20.58 -6.95 -0.24
C LEU A 12 -19.56 -7.27 0.85
N ASN A 13 -18.94 -8.46 0.81
CA ASN A 13 -17.89 -8.88 1.75
C ASN A 13 -16.48 -8.59 1.22
N ALA A 14 -16.35 -7.97 0.05
CA ALA A 14 -15.05 -7.59 -0.48
C ALA A 14 -14.40 -6.51 0.41
N PRO A 15 -13.06 -6.46 0.47
CA PRO A 15 -12.37 -5.40 1.19
C PRO A 15 -12.77 -4.00 0.69
N LYS A 16 -13.17 -3.13 1.63
CA LYS A 16 -13.69 -1.78 1.32
C LYS A 16 -12.68 -0.92 0.53
N HIS A 17 -11.39 -1.15 0.71
CA HIS A 17 -10.32 -0.39 0.06
C HIS A 17 -10.17 -0.70 -1.44
N TRP A 18 -10.84 -1.73 -1.96
CA TRP A 18 -10.88 -2.02 -3.40
C TRP A 18 -11.74 -1.03 -4.18
N MET A 19 -12.66 -0.31 -3.52
CA MET A 19 -13.58 0.62 -4.17
C MET A 19 -14.41 -0.06 -5.26
N LEU A 20 -14.96 -1.24 -4.93
CA LEU A 20 -15.95 -1.90 -5.76
C LEU A 20 -17.31 -1.26 -5.55
N ASP A 21 -18.02 -1.08 -6.65
CA ASP A 21 -19.42 -0.67 -6.68
C ASP A 21 -20.31 -1.78 -6.08
N LYS A 22 -21.47 -1.40 -5.54
CA LYS A 22 -22.41 -2.36 -4.95
C LYS A 22 -23.26 -3.11 -5.99
N LEU A 23 -23.52 -2.48 -7.14
CA LEU A 23 -24.52 -2.94 -8.11
C LEU A 23 -23.95 -3.68 -9.34
N GLY A 24 -22.65 -3.61 -9.62
CA GLY A 24 -22.02 -4.23 -10.81
C GLY A 24 -21.86 -5.76 -10.76
N GLY A 25 -22.75 -6.46 -10.05
CA GLY A 25 -22.85 -7.92 -9.98
C GLY A 25 -22.69 -8.50 -8.57
N ALA A 26 -23.06 -9.76 -8.37
CA ALA A 26 -23.11 -10.37 -7.04
C ALA A 26 -21.74 -10.73 -6.42
N PHE A 27 -20.70 -10.90 -7.24
CA PHE A 27 -19.40 -11.44 -6.83
C PHE A 27 -18.25 -10.45 -7.05
N ALA A 28 -17.23 -10.56 -6.21
CA ALA A 28 -15.95 -9.88 -6.36
C ALA A 28 -14.86 -10.91 -6.74
N PRO A 29 -13.76 -10.46 -7.39
CA PRO A 29 -12.64 -11.36 -7.67
C PRO A 29 -12.04 -11.82 -6.35
N LYS A 30 -12.12 -13.13 -6.09
CA LYS A 30 -11.47 -13.72 -4.92
C LYS A 30 -9.96 -13.80 -5.20
N PRO A 31 -9.09 -13.21 -4.37
CA PRO A 31 -7.65 -13.32 -4.56
C PRO A 31 -7.19 -14.77 -4.40
N SER A 32 -6.25 -15.18 -5.24
CA SER A 32 -5.55 -16.45 -5.11
C SER A 32 -4.73 -16.48 -3.81
N SER A 33 -4.43 -17.67 -3.28
CA SER A 33 -3.47 -17.80 -2.18
C SER A 33 -2.07 -17.50 -2.70
N GLY A 34 -1.47 -16.40 -2.26
CA GLY A 34 -0.20 -15.92 -2.76
C GLY A 34 0.59 -15.13 -1.71
N PRO A 35 1.52 -14.25 -2.15
CA PRO A 35 2.42 -13.50 -1.27
C PRO A 35 1.72 -12.72 -0.14
N HIS A 36 0.62 -12.05 -0.49
CA HIS A 36 -0.06 -11.10 0.39
C HIS A 36 -1.38 -11.66 0.94
N LYS A 37 -1.77 -11.18 2.12
CA LYS A 37 -3.05 -11.52 2.74
C LYS A 37 -4.20 -10.99 1.89
N SER A 38 -5.30 -11.73 1.79
CA SER A 38 -6.46 -11.37 0.95
C SER A 38 -7.12 -10.02 1.29
N ARG A 39 -7.02 -9.57 2.55
CA ARG A 39 -7.51 -8.25 3.00
C ARG A 39 -6.47 -7.12 2.86
N GLU A 40 -5.24 -7.43 2.49
CA GLU A 40 -4.11 -6.49 2.34
C GLU A 40 -3.49 -6.58 0.93
N CYS A 41 -4.27 -7.03 -0.04
CA CYS A 41 -3.85 -7.11 -1.44
C CYS A 41 -4.84 -6.41 -2.37
N LEU A 42 -4.45 -6.30 -3.63
CA LEU A 42 -5.24 -5.84 -4.76
C LEU A 42 -5.02 -6.85 -5.91
N PRO A 43 -6.04 -7.61 -6.31
CA PRO A 43 -5.95 -8.53 -7.44
C PRO A 43 -5.54 -7.82 -8.74
N LEU A 44 -4.74 -8.48 -9.58
CA LEU A 44 -4.30 -7.95 -10.89
C LEU A 44 -5.47 -7.48 -11.77
N VAL A 45 -6.59 -8.20 -11.75
CA VAL A 45 -7.80 -7.80 -12.46
C VAL A 45 -8.34 -6.43 -12.02
N LEU A 46 -8.24 -6.07 -10.74
CA LEU A 46 -8.65 -4.76 -10.26
C LEU A 46 -7.65 -3.67 -10.62
N ILE A 47 -6.36 -4.01 -10.72
CA ILE A 47 -5.30 -3.10 -11.17
C ILE A 47 -5.54 -2.71 -12.62
N LEU A 48 -5.66 -3.70 -13.51
CA LEU A 48 -5.78 -3.49 -14.95
C LEU A 48 -7.13 -2.85 -15.33
N ARG A 49 -8.24 -3.33 -14.75
CA ARG A 49 -9.59 -2.85 -15.12
C ARG A 49 -10.02 -1.59 -14.37
N ASN A 50 -9.95 -1.59 -13.04
CA ASN A 50 -10.56 -0.53 -12.23
C ASN A 50 -9.61 0.66 -11.96
N ARG A 51 -8.29 0.46 -11.99
CA ARG A 51 -7.31 1.51 -11.70
C ARG A 51 -6.69 2.07 -12.98
N LEU A 52 -6.09 1.22 -13.81
CA LEU A 52 -5.42 1.63 -15.05
C LEU A 52 -6.38 1.79 -16.24
N LYS A 53 -7.52 1.08 -16.21
CA LYS A 53 -8.54 1.07 -17.27
C LYS A 53 -8.02 0.63 -18.65
N TYR A 54 -7.01 -0.24 -18.69
CA TYR A 54 -6.55 -0.87 -19.93
C TYR A 54 -7.48 -1.96 -20.46
N ALA A 55 -8.36 -2.46 -19.59
CA ALA A 55 -9.42 -3.39 -19.95
C ALA A 55 -10.75 -2.90 -19.37
N LEU A 56 -11.83 -3.17 -20.06
CA LEU A 56 -13.21 -2.93 -19.65
C LEU A 56 -13.82 -4.20 -19.05
N THR A 57 -13.51 -5.36 -19.62
CA THR A 57 -14.11 -6.66 -19.25
C THR A 57 -13.12 -7.64 -18.61
N TYR A 58 -13.63 -8.70 -17.97
CA TYR A 58 -12.78 -9.76 -17.39
C TYR A 58 -12.04 -10.58 -18.46
N SER A 59 -12.64 -10.76 -19.63
CA SER A 59 -12.04 -11.49 -20.77
C SER A 59 -10.85 -10.75 -21.35
N GLU A 60 -10.95 -9.43 -21.51
CA GLU A 60 -9.83 -8.58 -21.96
C GLU A 60 -8.65 -8.64 -20.99
N VAL A 61 -8.90 -8.56 -19.67
CA VAL A 61 -7.85 -8.73 -18.66
C VAL A 61 -7.15 -10.09 -18.82
N GLN A 62 -7.93 -11.15 -19.05
CA GLN A 62 -7.36 -12.48 -19.26
C GLN A 62 -6.52 -12.52 -20.54
N ALA A 63 -6.95 -11.88 -21.63
CA ALA A 63 -6.17 -11.78 -22.87
C ALA A 63 -4.83 -11.05 -22.66
N ILE A 64 -4.83 -9.91 -21.97
CA ILE A 64 -3.61 -9.15 -21.63
C ILE A 64 -2.64 -9.99 -20.82
N LEU A 65 -3.15 -10.74 -19.83
CA LEU A 65 -2.32 -11.57 -18.96
C LEU A 65 -1.77 -12.80 -19.69
N MET A 66 -2.54 -13.43 -20.59
CA MET A 66 -2.09 -14.57 -21.39
C MET A 66 -0.98 -14.19 -22.38
N GLN A 67 -0.97 -12.94 -22.84
CA GLN A 67 0.13 -12.39 -23.65
C GLN A 67 1.43 -12.16 -22.86
N ARG A 68 1.45 -12.42 -21.55
CA ARG A 68 2.64 -12.32 -20.68
C ARG A 68 3.25 -10.91 -20.60
N HIS A 69 2.44 -9.88 -20.87
CA HIS A 69 2.88 -8.48 -20.86
C HIS A 69 2.85 -7.82 -19.48
N VAL A 70 2.39 -8.51 -18.43
CA VAL A 70 2.31 -7.97 -17.07
C VAL A 70 3.28 -8.72 -16.18
N MET A 71 4.19 -7.97 -15.57
CA MET A 71 5.16 -8.48 -14.61
C MET A 71 4.86 -7.91 -13.23
N VAL A 72 4.95 -8.75 -12.21
CA VAL A 72 4.91 -8.34 -10.81
C VAL A 72 6.20 -8.78 -10.16
N ASP A 73 6.92 -7.82 -9.58
CA ASP A 73 8.26 -7.98 -9.03
C ASP A 73 9.23 -8.68 -10.02
N ASN A 74 9.26 -8.21 -11.28
CA ASN A 74 10.04 -8.78 -12.40
C ASN A 74 9.74 -10.24 -12.75
N LYS A 75 8.61 -10.79 -12.29
CA LYS A 75 8.13 -12.12 -12.70
C LYS A 75 6.84 -11.97 -13.47
N VAL A 76 6.77 -12.58 -14.65
CA VAL A 76 5.54 -12.64 -15.46
C VAL A 76 4.45 -13.34 -14.67
N ARG A 77 3.28 -12.70 -14.55
CA ARG A 77 2.11 -13.29 -13.89
C ARG A 77 0.94 -13.34 -14.86
N THR A 78 0.42 -14.55 -15.07
CA THR A 78 -0.75 -14.81 -15.93
C THR A 78 -2.05 -14.94 -15.15
N ASP A 79 -1.98 -15.10 -13.81
CA ASP A 79 -3.15 -15.25 -12.95
C ASP A 79 -3.87 -13.90 -12.74
N LYS A 80 -5.12 -13.81 -13.22
CA LYS A 80 -5.99 -12.63 -13.05
C LYS A 80 -6.27 -12.27 -11.60
N THR A 81 -6.25 -13.24 -10.70
CA THR A 81 -6.55 -13.06 -9.27
C THR A 81 -5.29 -13.06 -8.40
N PHE A 82 -4.11 -12.89 -9.01
CA PHE A 82 -2.86 -12.79 -8.28
C PHE A 82 -2.90 -11.63 -7.26
N PRO A 83 -2.61 -11.89 -5.97
CA PRO A 83 -2.69 -10.88 -4.92
C PRO A 83 -1.42 -10.01 -4.92
N ALA A 84 -1.42 -8.91 -5.69
CA ALA A 84 -0.39 -7.89 -5.57
C ALA A 84 -0.65 -7.03 -4.33
N GLY A 85 0.37 -6.69 -3.55
CA GLY A 85 0.20 -6.04 -2.25
C GLY A 85 1.11 -4.83 -2.05
N PHE A 86 1.28 -4.47 -0.79
CA PHE A 86 2.05 -3.30 -0.41
C PHE A 86 3.53 -3.43 -0.84
N MET A 87 4.08 -2.37 -1.43
CA MET A 87 5.45 -2.27 -1.97
C MET A 87 5.76 -3.12 -3.20
N ASP A 88 4.82 -3.93 -3.71
CA ASP A 88 5.03 -4.66 -4.97
C ASP A 88 5.22 -3.69 -6.13
N VAL A 89 6.10 -4.06 -7.05
CA VAL A 89 6.33 -3.35 -8.31
C VAL A 89 5.58 -4.08 -9.42
N VAL A 90 4.67 -3.40 -10.09
CA VAL A 90 3.95 -3.89 -11.26
C VAL A 90 4.52 -3.18 -12.48
N SER A 91 5.17 -3.93 -13.37
CA SER A 91 5.80 -3.42 -14.58
C SER A 91 5.08 -3.93 -15.82
N ILE A 92 4.87 -3.02 -16.77
CA ILE A 92 4.25 -3.32 -18.06
C ILE A 92 5.25 -2.92 -19.16
N PRO A 93 6.12 -3.84 -19.60
CA PRO A 93 7.18 -3.54 -20.57
C PRO A 93 6.65 -3.00 -21.90
N LYS A 94 5.44 -3.37 -22.31
CA LYS A 94 4.87 -2.92 -23.60
C LYS A 94 4.58 -1.42 -23.62
N THR A 95 4.21 -0.85 -22.47
CA THR A 95 3.93 0.59 -22.31
C THR A 95 5.09 1.33 -21.64
N ASN A 96 6.15 0.62 -21.23
CA ASN A 96 7.24 1.15 -20.41
C ASN A 96 6.76 1.84 -19.12
N GLU A 97 5.64 1.38 -18.56
CA GLU A 97 5.07 1.93 -17.34
C GLU A 97 5.36 1.03 -16.14
N ASN A 98 5.95 1.63 -15.11
CA ASN A 98 6.30 0.97 -13.85
C ASN A 98 5.49 1.58 -12.71
N PHE A 99 4.86 0.72 -11.90
CA PHE A 99 4.02 1.14 -10.79
C PHE A 99 4.44 0.47 -9.49
N ARG A 100 4.37 1.20 -8.38
CA ARG A 100 4.48 0.64 -7.04
C ARG A 100 3.15 0.76 -6.32
N LEU A 101 2.73 -0.31 -5.67
CA LEU A 101 1.53 -0.33 -4.86
C LEU A 101 1.79 0.29 -3.48
N LEU A 102 1.23 1.47 -3.27
CA LEU A 102 1.32 2.21 -2.00
C LEU A 102 -0.06 2.46 -1.41
N TYR A 103 -0.09 2.74 -0.11
CA TYR A 103 -1.29 3.23 0.55
C TYR A 103 -1.40 4.75 0.41
N ASP A 104 -2.61 5.22 0.15
CA ASP A 104 -2.99 6.62 0.34
C ASP A 104 -3.35 6.86 1.81
N THR A 105 -3.35 8.12 2.25
CA THR A 105 -3.72 8.58 3.60
C THR A 105 -5.13 8.15 4.03
N LYS A 106 -6.01 7.82 3.07
CA LYS A 106 -7.34 7.23 3.30
C LYS A 106 -7.32 5.69 3.48
N GLY A 107 -6.15 5.06 3.49
CA GLY A 107 -5.97 3.62 3.64
C GLY A 107 -6.33 2.79 2.40
N ARG A 108 -6.31 3.40 1.22
CA ARG A 108 -6.65 2.77 -0.08
C ARG A 108 -5.37 2.46 -0.87
N PHE A 109 -5.39 1.42 -1.71
CA PHE A 109 -4.28 1.18 -2.63
C PHE A 109 -4.31 2.18 -3.79
N ARG A 110 -3.17 2.82 -4.01
CA ARG A 110 -2.88 3.69 -5.15
C ARG A 110 -1.68 3.13 -5.90
N LEU A 111 -1.77 3.14 -7.22
CA LEU A 111 -0.63 2.88 -8.09
C LEU A 111 0.16 4.18 -8.20
N HIS A 112 1.40 4.16 -7.73
CA HIS A 112 2.33 5.26 -7.87
C HIS A 112 3.25 4.97 -9.05
N SER A 113 3.30 5.86 -10.05
CA SER A 113 4.22 5.72 -11.18
C SER A 113 5.66 5.89 -10.73
N LEU A 114 6.54 5.01 -11.19
CA LEU A 114 7.95 4.94 -10.82
C LEU A 114 8.85 5.21 -12.03
N ARG A 115 10.08 5.63 -11.74
CA ARG A 115 11.20 5.60 -12.69
C ARG A 115 11.80 4.20 -12.71
N ASP A 116 12.47 3.86 -13.80
CA ASP A 116 13.03 2.52 -14.02
C ASP A 116 14.09 2.13 -12.97
N GLU A 117 14.88 3.09 -12.50
CA GLU A 117 15.85 2.87 -11.42
C GLU A 117 15.19 2.44 -10.11
N GLU A 118 14.05 3.05 -9.76
CA GLU A 118 13.29 2.67 -8.56
C GLU A 118 12.53 1.36 -8.73
N ALA A 119 12.24 0.98 -9.97
CA ALA A 119 11.55 -0.27 -10.29
C ALA A 119 12.43 -1.51 -10.09
N LYS A 120 13.77 -1.35 -10.14
CA LYS A 120 14.72 -2.48 -9.94
C LYS A 120 14.74 -3.02 -8.52
N PHE A 121 14.40 -2.20 -7.53
CA PHE A 121 14.44 -2.60 -6.13
C PHE A 121 13.07 -2.55 -5.46
N LYS A 122 12.96 -3.25 -4.34
CA LYS A 122 11.78 -3.31 -3.50
C LYS A 122 12.17 -3.24 -2.03
N LEU A 123 11.32 -2.64 -1.20
CA LEU A 123 11.47 -2.74 0.25
C LEU A 123 10.58 -3.85 0.79
N CYS A 124 11.14 -4.70 1.63
CA CYS A 124 10.44 -5.81 2.24
C CYS A 124 10.68 -5.78 3.76
N LYS A 125 9.61 -5.80 4.56
CA LYS A 125 9.75 -5.92 6.02
C LYS A 125 10.06 -7.37 6.40
N VAL A 126 10.99 -7.56 7.33
CA VAL A 126 11.33 -8.85 7.92
C VAL A 126 10.29 -9.22 8.97
N ARG A 127 9.64 -10.37 8.82
CA ARG A 127 8.66 -10.89 9.79
C ARG A 127 9.31 -11.76 10.84
N THR A 128 10.06 -12.76 10.40
CA THR A 128 10.72 -13.72 11.29
C THR A 128 12.09 -14.07 10.74
N ILE A 129 12.99 -14.40 11.66
CA ILE A 129 14.32 -14.94 11.37
C ILE A 129 14.38 -16.27 12.10
N GLN A 130 14.77 -17.32 11.39
CA GLN A 130 14.80 -18.68 11.90
C GLN A 130 16.05 -19.39 11.37
N PHE A 131 16.49 -20.40 12.10
CA PHE A 131 17.55 -21.30 11.66
C PHE A 131 16.91 -22.56 11.06
N GLY A 132 17.33 -22.89 9.85
CA GLY A 132 16.92 -24.10 9.16
C GLY A 132 17.77 -25.30 9.56
N GLN A 133 17.55 -26.39 8.85
CA GLN A 133 18.41 -27.57 8.95
C GLN A 133 19.87 -27.18 8.66
N LYS A 134 20.80 -27.83 9.35
CA LYS A 134 22.25 -27.52 9.30
C LYS A 134 22.62 -26.11 9.80
N GLY A 135 21.78 -25.50 10.63
CA GLY A 135 22.06 -24.20 11.24
C GLY A 135 22.07 -23.02 10.27
N ILE A 136 21.47 -23.18 9.07
CA ILE A 136 21.46 -22.13 8.04
C ILE A 136 20.43 -21.06 8.44
N PRO A 137 20.84 -19.80 8.70
CA PRO A 137 19.89 -18.74 8.99
C PRO A 137 19.11 -18.36 7.74
N TYR A 138 17.79 -18.17 7.88
CA TYR A 138 16.94 -17.61 6.85
C TYR A 138 15.97 -16.59 7.45
N LEU A 139 15.65 -15.57 6.66
CA LEU A 139 14.61 -14.60 7.00
C LEU A 139 13.38 -14.82 6.12
N ASN A 140 12.21 -14.54 6.71
CA ASN A 140 10.94 -14.50 6.02
C ASN A 140 10.45 -13.06 5.92
N THR A 141 10.11 -12.63 4.71
CA THR A 141 9.62 -11.28 4.45
C THR A 141 8.09 -11.19 4.54
N TYR A 142 7.59 -9.96 4.56
CA TYR A 142 6.15 -9.66 4.51
C TYR A 142 5.44 -10.28 3.29
N ASP A 143 6.14 -10.38 2.16
CA ASP A 143 5.65 -10.93 0.89
C ASP A 143 5.78 -12.47 0.82
N GLY A 144 6.18 -13.12 1.91
CA GLY A 144 6.37 -14.57 1.94
C GLY A 144 7.58 -15.06 1.16
N ARG A 145 8.57 -14.20 0.87
CA ARG A 145 9.87 -14.63 0.35
C ARG A 145 10.75 -15.12 1.50
N THR A 146 11.52 -16.17 1.25
CA THR A 146 12.54 -16.65 2.18
C THR A 146 13.91 -16.36 1.58
N ILE A 147 14.76 -15.65 2.33
CA ILE A 147 16.12 -15.32 1.93
C ILE A 147 17.08 -16.02 2.89
N ARG A 148 18.00 -16.81 2.34
CA ARG A 148 19.01 -17.54 3.09
C ARG A 148 20.25 -16.66 3.31
N TYR A 149 20.99 -16.93 4.38
CA TYR A 149 22.22 -16.22 4.74
C TYR A 149 22.04 -14.69 4.84
N PRO A 150 21.07 -14.20 5.63
CA PRO A 150 20.99 -12.77 5.90
C PRO A 150 22.16 -12.30 6.77
N ASP A 151 22.46 -11.00 6.70
CA ASP A 151 23.40 -10.36 7.62
C ASP A 151 22.92 -10.54 9.08
N PRO A 152 23.79 -10.99 10.02
CA PRO A 152 23.45 -11.15 11.43
C PRO A 152 22.91 -9.89 12.12
N LEU A 153 23.18 -8.70 11.59
CA LEU A 153 22.71 -7.43 12.12
C LEU A 153 21.22 -7.18 11.88
N ILE A 154 20.60 -7.92 10.95
CA ILE A 154 19.18 -7.79 10.61
C ILE A 154 18.33 -8.44 11.70
N LYS A 155 17.37 -7.69 12.25
CA LYS A 155 16.44 -8.17 13.27
C LYS A 155 15.00 -8.21 12.76
N PRO A 156 14.09 -8.92 13.46
CA PRO A 156 12.68 -8.89 13.13
C PRO A 156 12.11 -7.47 13.19
N ASN A 157 11.21 -7.14 12.25
CA ASN A 157 10.63 -5.82 12.00
C ASN A 157 11.50 -4.80 11.27
N ASP A 158 12.77 -5.11 11.01
CA ASP A 158 13.60 -4.31 10.12
C ASP A 158 13.09 -4.40 8.67
N THR A 159 13.47 -3.43 7.85
CA THR A 159 13.14 -3.42 6.42
C THR A 159 14.39 -3.68 5.60
N ILE A 160 14.35 -4.64 4.70
CA ILE A 160 15.42 -4.91 3.74
C ILE A 160 15.10 -4.26 2.38
N LYS A 161 16.13 -3.76 1.71
CA LYS A 161 16.09 -3.38 0.30
C LYS A 161 16.54 -4.58 -0.52
N LEU A 162 15.61 -5.14 -1.26
CA LEU A 162 15.80 -6.29 -2.12
C LEU A 162 15.94 -5.83 -3.57
N ASP A 163 16.97 -6.30 -4.24
CA ASP A 163 17.07 -6.19 -5.69
C ASP A 163 16.18 -7.25 -6.35
N LEU A 164 15.32 -6.85 -7.28
CA LEU A 164 14.33 -7.74 -7.87
C LEU A 164 14.93 -8.70 -8.89
N GLU A 165 16.04 -8.32 -9.53
CA GLU A 165 16.72 -9.17 -10.51
C GLU A 165 17.45 -10.32 -9.82
N THR A 166 18.34 -10.00 -8.88
CA THR A 166 19.14 -11.02 -8.17
C THR A 166 18.40 -11.66 -7.00
N SER A 167 17.30 -11.04 -6.53
CA SER A 167 16.60 -11.42 -5.29
C SER A 167 17.49 -11.41 -4.04
N LYS A 168 18.62 -10.68 -4.06
CA LYS A 168 19.54 -10.50 -2.94
C LYS A 168 19.25 -9.21 -2.16
N ILE A 169 19.74 -9.17 -0.93
CA ILE A 169 19.63 -8.00 -0.06
C ILE A 169 20.76 -7.03 -0.43
N VAL A 170 20.42 -5.78 -0.71
CA VAL A 170 21.39 -4.72 -1.05
C VAL A 170 21.75 -3.91 0.19
N ASP A 171 20.75 -3.47 0.94
CA ASP A 171 20.90 -2.70 2.18
C ASP A 171 19.70 -3.01 3.09
N PHE A 172 19.78 -2.65 4.37
CA PHE A 172 18.70 -2.78 5.32
C PHE A 172 18.57 -1.54 6.21
N ILE A 173 17.38 -1.36 6.78
CA ILE A 173 17.02 -0.29 7.70
C ILE A 173 16.59 -0.93 9.00
N LYS A 174 17.27 -0.58 10.09
CA LYS A 174 16.91 -0.99 11.44
C LYS A 174 15.62 -0.31 11.90
N PHE A 175 14.82 -1.03 12.66
CA PHE A 175 13.61 -0.51 13.30
C PHE A 175 13.97 0.24 14.59
N ASP A 176 14.50 1.45 14.43
CA ASP A 176 14.91 2.33 15.53
C ASP A 176 14.17 3.68 15.50
N VAL A 177 14.17 4.35 16.66
CA VAL A 177 13.61 5.69 16.84
C VAL A 177 14.32 6.67 15.89
N GLY A 178 13.56 7.58 15.30
CA GLY A 178 14.08 8.57 14.34
C GLY A 178 14.02 8.17 12.87
N ASN A 179 13.63 6.93 12.54
CA ASN A 179 13.44 6.49 11.16
C ASN A 179 12.03 6.79 10.62
N VAL A 180 11.94 7.04 9.31
CA VAL A 180 10.65 7.24 8.62
C VAL A 180 9.92 5.91 8.46
N VAL A 181 8.65 5.90 8.84
CA VAL A 181 7.74 4.77 8.73
C VAL A 181 6.46 5.12 8.01
N MET A 182 5.89 4.13 7.34
CA MET A 182 4.52 4.15 6.84
C MET A 182 3.65 3.15 7.61
N VAL A 183 2.42 3.56 7.91
CA VAL A 183 1.44 2.68 8.55
C VAL A 183 0.72 1.83 7.50
N THR A 184 0.73 0.51 7.67
CA THR A 184 0.12 -0.46 6.77
C THR A 184 -1.26 -0.94 7.22
N GLY A 185 -1.64 -0.73 8.49
CA GLY A 185 -2.86 -1.27 9.08
C GLY A 185 -3.55 -0.32 10.08
N GLY A 186 -4.82 -0.61 10.39
CA GLY A 186 -5.62 0.18 11.32
C GLY A 186 -6.19 1.48 10.73
N ARG A 187 -6.65 2.38 11.61
CA ARG A 187 -7.30 3.65 11.22
C ARG A 187 -6.33 4.65 10.59
N ASN A 188 -5.05 4.60 10.98
CA ASN A 188 -4.00 5.52 10.51
C ASN A 188 -3.26 4.99 9.27
N ARG A 189 -3.81 3.98 8.56
CA ARG A 189 -3.19 3.38 7.37
C ARG A 189 -2.87 4.41 6.29
N GLY A 190 -1.66 4.34 5.74
CA GLY A 190 -1.15 5.20 4.68
C GLY A 190 -0.58 6.54 5.17
N ARG A 191 -0.59 6.82 6.47
CA ARG A 191 0.16 7.95 7.04
C ARG A 191 1.65 7.63 7.11
N VAL A 192 2.46 8.68 6.97
CA VAL A 192 3.92 8.60 6.94
C VAL A 192 4.48 9.60 7.95
N GLY A 193 5.29 9.10 8.87
CA GLY A 193 5.88 9.90 9.92
C GLY A 193 7.17 9.29 10.45
N VAL A 194 7.77 9.95 11.44
CA VAL A 194 8.99 9.52 12.11
C VAL A 194 8.62 8.84 13.42
N ILE A 195 9.30 7.73 13.75
CA ILE A 195 9.12 7.08 15.05
C ILE A 195 9.68 7.99 16.14
N LYS A 196 8.86 8.34 17.13
CA LYS A 196 9.29 9.08 18.32
C LYS A 196 9.62 8.18 19.50
N ASN A 197 8.71 7.27 19.81
CA ASN A 197 8.84 6.41 20.97
C ASN A 197 8.27 5.01 20.70
N ARG A 198 8.86 4.02 21.35
CA ARG A 198 8.43 2.62 21.30
C ARG A 198 8.16 2.14 22.72
N GLU A 199 6.89 1.92 23.01
CA GLU A 199 6.43 1.38 24.29
C GLU A 199 6.33 -0.14 24.21
N LYS A 200 7.12 -0.80 25.05
CA LYS A 200 7.13 -2.25 25.17
C LYS A 200 6.22 -2.68 26.31
N HIS A 201 5.19 -3.45 25.98
CA HIS A 201 4.33 -4.10 26.97
C HIS A 201 4.61 -5.60 26.98
N LYS A 202 5.05 -6.15 28.11
CA LYS A 202 5.28 -7.59 28.25
C LYS A 202 3.95 -8.34 28.09
N GLY A 203 3.91 -9.33 27.21
CA GLY A 203 2.73 -10.16 26.97
C GLY A 203 1.62 -9.53 26.11
N SER A 204 1.78 -8.26 25.69
CA SER A 204 0.80 -7.57 24.83
C SER A 204 1.47 -7.00 23.57
N PHE A 205 0.69 -6.34 22.73
CA PHE A 205 1.19 -5.68 21.54
C PHE A 205 2.00 -4.44 21.92
N GLU A 206 3.20 -4.32 21.35
CA GLU A 206 3.99 -3.10 21.48
C GLU A 206 3.35 -1.94 20.71
N THR A 207 3.36 -0.77 21.34
CA THR A 207 2.79 0.48 20.81
C THR A 207 3.92 1.38 20.31
N VAL A 208 3.75 1.93 19.12
CA VAL A 208 4.71 2.82 18.48
C VAL A 208 4.06 4.17 18.26
N HIS A 209 4.68 5.20 18.85
CA HIS A 209 4.29 6.60 18.70
C HIS A 209 5.02 7.21 17.50
N ILE A 210 4.25 7.76 16.57
CA ILE A 210 4.72 8.28 15.30
C ILE A 210 4.28 9.75 15.20
N GLN A 211 5.20 10.61 14.76
CA GLN A 211 4.90 12.00 14.44
C GLN A 211 4.93 12.22 12.92
N ASP A 212 3.85 12.73 12.35
CA ASP A 212 3.80 13.16 10.96
C ASP A 212 4.65 14.42 10.73
N SER A 213 4.98 14.72 9.48
CA SER A 213 5.72 15.95 9.13
C SER A 213 5.01 17.26 9.48
N GLN A 214 3.72 17.21 9.77
CA GLN A 214 2.91 18.35 10.21
C GLN A 214 2.83 18.48 11.74
N GLY A 215 3.57 17.64 12.48
CA GLY A 215 3.62 17.68 13.93
C GLY A 215 2.53 16.87 14.64
N HIS A 216 1.54 16.33 13.91
CA HIS A 216 0.51 15.48 14.49
C HIS A 216 1.09 14.14 14.96
N GLU A 217 0.77 13.76 16.19
CA GLU A 217 1.20 12.52 16.80
C GLU A 217 0.06 11.50 16.83
N PHE A 218 0.39 10.24 16.56
CA PHE A 218 -0.53 9.13 16.71
C PHE A 218 0.20 7.84 17.06
N ALA A 219 -0.53 6.93 17.69
CA ALA A 219 -0.02 5.62 18.08
C ALA A 219 -0.54 4.50 17.17
N THR A 220 0.29 3.50 16.92
CA THR A 220 -0.10 2.26 16.23
C THR A 220 0.61 1.05 16.81
N ARG A 221 0.08 -0.15 16.56
CA ARG A 221 0.73 -1.41 16.93
C ARG A 221 1.97 -1.64 16.05
N LEU A 222 3.04 -2.20 16.62
CA LEU A 222 4.28 -2.57 15.93
C LEU A 222 4.06 -3.34 14.60
N GLY A 223 3.12 -4.29 14.60
CA GLY A 223 2.81 -5.10 13.42
C GLY A 223 2.33 -4.28 12.22
N ASN A 224 1.72 -3.12 12.46
CA ASN A 224 1.19 -2.24 11.43
C ASN A 224 2.21 -1.20 10.93
N VAL A 225 3.40 -1.14 11.50
CA VAL A 225 4.44 -0.16 11.14
C VAL A 225 5.40 -0.77 10.11
N PHE A 226 5.75 -0.01 9.07
CA PHE A 226 6.71 -0.43 8.05
C PHE A 226 7.75 0.69 7.85
N THR A 227 9.03 0.39 8.06
CA THR A 227 10.10 1.38 7.89
C THR A 227 10.42 1.59 6.42
N ILE A 228 10.43 2.84 5.97
CA ILE A 228 10.64 3.22 4.56
C ILE A 228 11.93 4.02 4.33
N GLY A 229 12.57 4.54 5.37
CA GLY A 229 13.79 5.35 5.23
C GLY A 229 14.61 5.44 6.52
N LYS A 230 15.89 5.81 6.35
CA LYS A 230 16.82 6.12 7.44
C LYS A 230 16.71 7.61 7.77
N GLY A 231 16.54 7.97 9.04
CA GLY A 231 16.36 9.36 9.47
C GLY A 231 15.09 9.97 8.88
N THR A 232 15.20 11.16 8.26
CA THR A 232 14.09 11.88 7.61
C THR A 232 13.96 11.61 6.11
N LYS A 233 14.91 10.87 5.49
CA LYS A 233 14.93 10.63 4.05
C LYS A 233 14.30 9.27 3.70
N PRO A 234 13.13 9.23 3.03
CA PRO A 234 12.55 7.99 2.55
C PRO A 234 13.39 7.42 1.38
N TRP A 235 13.53 6.09 1.32
CA TRP A 235 14.19 5.40 0.20
C TRP A 235 13.29 5.19 -1.01
N VAL A 236 11.99 5.40 -0.83
CA VAL A 236 10.99 5.19 -1.87
C VAL A 236 10.23 6.49 -2.09
N SER A 237 10.06 6.85 -3.36
CA SER A 237 9.16 7.91 -3.75
C SER A 237 7.76 7.64 -3.18
N SER A 238 7.24 8.60 -2.42
CA SER A 238 5.89 8.58 -1.91
C SER A 238 5.18 9.82 -2.43
N SER A 239 3.87 9.72 -2.67
CA SER A 239 3.07 10.84 -3.17
C SER A 239 3.02 12.05 -2.22
N LEU A 240 3.58 11.94 -1.01
CA LEU A 240 3.81 13.05 -0.08
C LEU A 240 5.04 13.90 -0.42
N SER A 241 6.00 13.38 -1.20
CA SER A 241 7.15 14.16 -1.70
C SER A 241 6.77 15.01 -2.93
N SER A 242 5.74 14.59 -3.67
CA SER A 242 5.08 15.41 -4.68
C SER A 242 4.24 16.48 -3.97
N ARG A 243 4.48 17.77 -4.28
CA ARG A 243 3.76 18.96 -3.76
C ARG A 243 2.22 18.89 -3.84
N ARG A 244 1.62 17.83 -4.40
CA ARG A 244 0.19 17.72 -4.72
C ARG A 244 -0.73 17.23 -3.61
N GLN A 245 -0.22 16.65 -2.51
CA GLN A 245 -1.07 16.29 -1.37
C GLN A 245 -0.37 16.50 -0.02
N ARG A 246 -0.25 17.77 0.40
CA ARG A 246 -0.12 18.11 1.83
C ARG A 246 -1.45 17.78 2.50
N GLY A 247 -1.62 16.54 2.92
CA GLY A 247 -2.84 16.02 3.53
C GLY A 247 -2.75 16.07 5.05
N GLY A 248 -3.55 16.95 5.66
CA GLY A 248 -3.78 16.96 7.11
C GLY A 248 -4.56 18.19 7.56
N LEU A 249 -5.88 18.20 7.35
CA LEU A 249 -6.88 18.54 8.39
C LEU A 249 -8.30 18.37 7.84
N LEU A 250 -9.03 17.49 8.52
CA LEU A 250 -10.48 17.32 8.68
C LEU A 250 -11.40 17.28 7.45
N LEU A 251 -12.36 16.36 7.52
CA LEU A 251 -13.50 16.19 6.60
C LEU A 251 -14.09 17.52 6.10
N LEU A 252 -14.09 18.56 6.93
CA LEU A 252 -14.54 19.92 6.58
C LEU A 252 -13.75 20.56 5.42
N ARG A 253 -12.41 20.44 5.40
CA ARG A 253 -11.59 20.97 4.28
C ARG A 253 -11.66 20.09 3.04
N GLN A 254 -11.86 18.78 3.21
CA GLN A 254 -12.08 17.88 2.07
C GLN A 254 -13.44 18.18 1.41
N LEU A 255 -14.48 18.39 2.22
CA LEU A 255 -15.78 18.89 1.75
C LEU A 255 -15.61 20.26 1.09
N LEU A 256 -14.91 21.23 1.69
CA LEU A 256 -14.65 22.53 1.05
C LEU A 256 -13.86 22.42 -0.27
N LYS A 257 -12.92 21.47 -0.40
CA LYS A 257 -12.22 21.20 -1.66
C LYS A 257 -13.11 20.53 -2.71
N GLU A 258 -13.97 19.60 -2.30
CA GLU A 258 -14.91 18.91 -3.18
C GLU A 258 -16.03 19.86 -3.63
N PHE A 259 -16.56 20.72 -2.74
CA PHE A 259 -17.56 21.74 -3.06
C PHE A 259 -16.99 22.94 -3.82
N GLY A 260 -15.78 23.41 -3.47
CA GLY A 260 -15.14 24.55 -4.16
C GLY A 260 -14.73 24.26 -5.61
N SER A 261 -14.70 23.00 -6.04
CA SER A 261 -14.47 22.62 -7.44
C SER A 261 -15.74 22.60 -8.29
N LYS A 262 -16.93 22.72 -7.68
CA LYS A 262 -18.24 22.60 -8.34
C LYS A 262 -19.13 23.86 -8.23
N THR A 263 -18.69 24.89 -7.54
CA THR A 263 -19.49 26.11 -7.37
C THR A 263 -18.88 27.25 -8.18
N ASP A 264 -19.55 27.62 -9.28
CA ASP A 264 -19.52 28.99 -9.79
C ASP A 264 -19.81 29.94 -8.63
N VAL A 265 -18.78 30.69 -8.23
CA VAL A 265 -18.79 31.60 -7.07
C VAL A 265 -19.71 32.82 -7.31
N SER A 266 -20.29 32.97 -8.50
CA SER A 266 -21.21 34.04 -8.86
C SER A 266 -22.63 33.87 -8.30
N ALA A 267 -23.10 32.64 -8.06
CA ALA A 267 -24.51 32.40 -7.69
C ALA A 267 -24.81 32.63 -6.19
N VAL A 268 -23.82 32.48 -5.30
CA VAL A 268 -24.05 32.55 -3.84
C VAL A 268 -23.98 33.99 -3.31
N LEU A 269 -23.27 34.89 -4.00
CA LEU A 269 -23.20 36.31 -3.62
C LEU A 269 -24.49 37.08 -3.93
N HIS A 270 -25.33 36.59 -4.85
CA HIS A 270 -26.57 37.27 -5.20
C HIS A 270 -27.69 37.05 -4.18
N TYR A 271 -27.68 35.93 -3.44
CA TYR A 271 -28.75 35.58 -2.49
C TYR A 271 -28.60 36.25 -1.11
N ARG A 272 -27.41 36.75 -0.77
CA ARG A 272 -27.16 37.44 0.52
C ARG A 272 -27.45 38.94 0.50
N ARG A 273 -27.79 39.53 -0.65
CA ARG A 273 -28.14 40.96 -0.77
C ARG A 273 -29.64 41.27 -0.70
N MET A 274 -30.53 40.29 -0.63
CA MET A 274 -31.99 40.53 -0.59
C MET A 274 -32.63 40.49 0.80
N ASN A 275 -31.94 40.06 1.86
CA ASN A 275 -32.53 39.91 3.20
C ASN A 275 -31.85 40.81 4.26
N VAL A 276 -31.76 42.10 3.98
CA VAL A 276 -31.58 43.12 5.02
C VAL A 276 -32.65 44.20 4.78
N CYS A 277 -33.82 44.02 5.39
CA CYS A 277 -34.77 45.12 5.58
C CYS A 277 -34.21 46.08 6.64
N PRO A 278 -34.29 47.41 6.43
CA PRO A 278 -34.01 48.37 7.48
C PRO A 278 -35.18 48.42 8.47
N SER A 279 -34.85 48.78 9.71
CA SER A 279 -35.75 49.15 10.82
C SER A 279 -36.78 50.20 10.43
#